data_AF-A0AAD4QZ58-F1
#
_entry.id   AF-A0AAD4QZ58-F1
#
_cell.length_a   1.000
_cell.length_b   1.000
_cell.length_c   1.000
_cell.angle_alpha   90.00
_cell.angle_beta   90.00
_cell.angle_gamma   90.00
#
_symmetry.space_group_name_H-M   'P 1'
#
loop_
_entity.id
_entity.type
_entity.pdbx_description
1 polymer ?
#
loop_
_entity_poly.entity_id
_entity_poly.type
_entity_poly.pdbx_seq_one_letter_code
_entity_poly.pdbx_strand_id
1 'polypeptide(L)'
;MYEQKYTEKYEAANIWYEHRLIDDMVAQVLKSEGGFVWACKNYDGDVQSDTVAQGYGSLGLMTSVLVCPDGKTVEAEAAHGTVTRHYRQHQKGQETSTNPIASIFAWTRGLAHRGKLDNNQQLIDFANNLEAVCIETVEAGHMTKDLAICIKSASSVTRADYLNTEEFMNKLAENLAKKQESGKQ
;
A
#
# COMPACT_ATOMS: atom_id res chain seq x y z
N MET A 1 13.82 22.30 15.19
CA MET A 1 13.15 22.20 13.88
C MET A 1 11.64 22.18 14.02
N TYR A 2 11.04 21.24 14.77
CA TYR A 2 9.60 21.22 15.06
C TYR A 2 9.11 22.55 15.66
N GLU A 3 9.66 22.91 16.82
CA GLU A 3 9.28 24.12 17.57
C GLU A 3 9.40 25.43 16.77
N GLN A 4 10.35 25.49 15.85
CA GLN A 4 10.67 26.71 15.10
C GLN A 4 9.89 26.86 13.79
N LYS A 5 9.38 25.76 13.20
CA LYS A 5 8.85 25.76 11.83
C LYS A 5 7.48 25.10 11.66
N TYR A 6 7.07 24.25 12.62
CA TYR A 6 5.93 23.35 12.42
C TYR A 6 4.85 23.44 13.50
N THR A 7 5.13 24.00 14.68
CA THR A 7 4.14 24.12 15.78
C THR A 7 2.83 24.75 15.31
N GLU A 8 2.87 25.95 14.73
CA GLU A 8 1.66 26.67 14.27
C GLU A 8 0.88 25.87 13.22
N LYS A 9 1.58 25.15 12.33
CA LYS A 9 0.95 24.33 11.29
C LYS A 9 0.28 23.09 11.86
N TYR A 10 0.88 22.49 12.89
CA TYR A 10 0.35 21.32 13.58
C TYR A 10 -0.90 21.68 14.37
N GLU A 11 -0.85 22.80 15.11
CA GLU A 11 -2.02 23.32 15.84
C GLU A 11 -3.16 23.69 14.90
N ALA A 12 -2.88 24.37 13.78
CA ALA A 12 -3.89 24.71 12.77
C ALA A 12 -4.54 23.48 12.12
N ALA A 13 -3.81 22.36 12.04
CA ALA A 13 -4.31 21.09 11.53
C ALA A 13 -4.84 20.14 12.62
N ASN A 14 -4.86 20.57 13.89
CA ASN A 14 -5.28 19.78 15.04
C ASN A 14 -4.53 18.43 15.18
N ILE A 15 -3.21 18.46 14.94
CA ILE A 15 -2.28 17.34 15.09
C ILE A 15 -1.13 17.73 16.02
N TRP A 16 -0.38 16.76 16.54
CA TRP A 16 0.76 17.01 17.45
C TRP A 16 1.96 16.13 17.11
N TYR A 17 3.12 16.52 17.65
CA TYR A 17 4.36 15.74 17.62
C TYR A 17 4.74 15.36 19.04
N GLU A 18 5.16 14.11 19.23
CA GLU A 18 5.64 13.61 20.50
C GLU A 18 6.82 12.67 20.28
N HIS A 19 7.88 12.84 21.06
CA HIS A 19 8.96 11.86 21.16
C HIS A 19 8.60 10.81 22.21
N ARG A 20 8.73 9.53 21.87
CA ARG A 20 8.51 8.41 22.78
C ARG A 20 9.71 7.45 22.78
N LEU A 21 9.94 6.79 23.91
CA LEU A 21 10.84 5.65 23.96
C LEU A 21 10.26 4.49 23.15
N ILE A 22 11.12 3.69 22.53
CA ILE A 22 10.69 2.63 21.61
C ILE A 22 9.78 1.61 22.31
N ASP A 23 10.08 1.26 23.55
CA ASP A 23 9.32 0.31 24.36
C ASP A 23 7.87 0.79 24.63
N ASP A 24 7.71 2.09 24.91
CA ASP A 24 6.39 2.71 25.10
C ASP A 24 5.64 2.83 23.78
N MET A 25 6.35 3.16 22.70
CA MET A 25 5.76 3.35 21.38
C MET A 25 5.18 2.04 20.84
N VAL A 26 5.93 0.93 20.90
CA VAL A 26 5.41 -0.38 20.45
C VAL A 26 4.18 -0.81 21.26
N ALA A 27 4.16 -0.54 22.57
CA ALA A 27 3.02 -0.86 23.42
C ALA A 27 1.78 -0.01 23.10
N GLN A 28 1.97 1.28 22.78
CA GLN A 28 0.89 2.15 22.34
C GLN A 28 0.34 1.72 20.98
N VAL A 29 1.22 1.43 20.02
CA VAL A 29 0.84 1.01 18.66
C VAL A 29 -0.12 -0.18 18.72
N LEU A 30 0.22 -1.20 19.52
CA LEU A 30 -0.61 -2.40 19.69
C LEU A 30 -2.00 -2.14 20.29
N LYS A 31 -2.19 -1.04 21.03
CA LYS A 31 -3.46 -0.67 21.67
C LYS A 31 -4.20 0.44 20.94
N SER A 32 -3.58 1.03 19.92
CA SER A 32 -4.12 2.15 19.16
C SER A 32 -4.99 1.68 18.00
N GLU A 33 -5.87 2.55 17.52
CA GLU A 33 -6.63 2.34 16.27
C GLU A 33 -5.84 2.75 15.01
N GLY A 34 -4.54 3.09 15.15
CA GLY A 34 -3.73 3.64 14.06
C GLY A 34 -3.97 5.13 13.81
N GLY A 35 -3.76 5.58 12.56
CA GLY A 35 -4.05 6.96 12.15
C GLY A 35 -2.97 8.00 12.46
N PHE A 36 -1.71 7.58 12.63
CA PHE A 36 -0.58 8.48 12.92
C PHE A 36 0.65 8.13 12.07
N VAL A 37 1.59 9.09 11.99
CA VAL A 37 2.91 8.88 11.40
C VAL A 37 3.90 8.52 12.49
N TRP A 38 4.60 7.40 12.33
CA TRP A 38 5.66 6.99 13.25
C TRP A 38 7.04 7.22 12.61
N ALA A 39 7.76 8.23 13.10
CA ALA A 39 9.12 8.49 12.68
C ALA A 39 10.09 7.51 13.37
N CYS A 40 10.55 6.50 12.63
CA CYS A 40 11.50 5.51 13.12
C CYS A 40 12.95 5.85 12.71
N LYS A 41 13.92 5.43 13.53
CA LYS A 41 15.31 5.32 13.05
C LYS A 41 15.41 4.18 12.04
N ASN A 42 16.46 4.18 11.23
CA ASN A 42 16.64 3.25 10.12
C ASN A 42 16.32 1.78 10.48
N TYR A 43 16.96 1.23 11.51
CA TYR A 43 16.73 -0.16 11.94
C TYR A 43 15.32 -0.41 12.47
N ASP A 44 14.79 0.51 13.29
CA ASP A 44 13.43 0.38 13.82
C ASP A 44 12.40 0.45 12.67
N GLY A 45 12.66 1.28 11.66
CA GLY A 45 11.81 1.42 10.48
C GLY A 45 11.73 0.12 9.70
N ASP A 46 12.90 -0.47 9.37
CA ASP A 46 13.02 -1.72 8.62
C ASP A 46 12.28 -2.89 9.30
N VAL A 47 12.50 -3.07 10.62
CA VAL A 47 11.87 -4.17 11.36
C VAL A 47 10.36 -3.93 11.59
N GLN A 48 9.97 -2.70 11.94
CA GLN A 48 8.59 -2.40 12.28
C GLN A 48 7.70 -2.27 11.04
N SER A 49 8.22 -1.82 9.89
CA SER A 49 7.42 -1.74 8.65
C SER A 49 6.92 -3.11 8.22
N ASP A 50 7.76 -4.14 8.29
CA ASP A 50 7.39 -5.51 7.95
C ASP A 50 6.38 -6.09 8.95
N THR A 51 6.59 -5.81 10.24
CA THR A 51 5.68 -6.25 11.31
C THR A 51 4.29 -5.64 11.14
N VAL A 52 4.22 -4.33 10.86
CA VAL A 52 2.97 -3.62 10.61
C VAL A 52 2.32 -4.15 9.32
N ALA A 53 3.06 -4.27 8.23
CA ALA A 53 2.54 -4.78 6.96
C ALA A 53 1.93 -6.19 7.09
N GLN A 54 2.61 -7.08 7.80
CA GLN A 54 2.10 -8.42 8.06
C GLN A 54 0.91 -8.41 9.02
N GLY A 55 0.89 -7.51 10.01
CA GLY A 55 -0.23 -7.29 10.93
C GLY A 55 -1.50 -6.76 10.24
N TYR A 56 -1.35 -5.98 9.18
CA TYR A 56 -2.44 -5.53 8.31
C TYR A 56 -2.82 -6.54 7.21
N GLY A 57 -2.24 -7.75 7.25
CA GLY A 57 -2.66 -8.89 6.44
C GLY A 57 -1.55 -9.46 5.56
N SER A 58 -0.96 -8.63 4.69
CA SER A 58 0.04 -9.07 3.71
C SER A 58 1.02 -7.96 3.37
N LEU A 59 2.29 -8.31 3.18
CA LEU A 59 3.31 -7.41 2.61
C LEU A 59 2.89 -6.85 1.24
N GLY A 60 2.04 -7.58 0.49
CA GLY A 60 1.47 -7.13 -0.78
C GLY A 60 0.51 -5.94 -0.69
N LEU A 61 0.12 -5.54 0.53
CA LEU A 61 -0.74 -4.39 0.81
C LEU A 61 0.03 -3.15 1.32
N MET A 62 1.36 -3.23 1.45
CA MET A 62 2.16 -2.13 1.98
C MET A 62 2.80 -1.29 0.87
N THR A 63 2.70 0.02 0.99
CA THR A 63 3.36 1.00 0.11
C THR A 63 4.63 1.53 0.74
N SER A 64 5.68 1.77 -0.04
CA SER A 64 6.88 2.50 0.38
C SER A 64 7.06 3.75 -0.47
N VAL A 65 7.31 4.89 0.18
CA VAL A 65 7.49 6.18 -0.49
C VAL A 65 8.60 6.96 0.20
N LEU A 66 9.72 7.15 -0.49
CA LEU A 66 10.80 8.03 -0.08
C LEU A 66 10.45 9.48 -0.44
N VAL A 67 10.36 10.35 0.58
CA VAL A 67 10.08 11.78 0.40
C VAL A 67 11.33 12.59 0.72
N CYS A 68 11.84 13.34 -0.26
CA CYS A 68 13.01 14.19 -0.05
C CYS A 68 12.67 15.47 0.75
N PRO A 69 13.66 16.07 1.45
CA PRO A 69 13.45 17.28 2.25
C PRO A 69 13.06 18.52 1.44
N ASP A 70 13.27 18.51 0.13
CA ASP A 70 12.92 19.59 -0.79
C ASP A 70 11.39 19.73 -1.00
N GLY A 71 10.62 18.73 -0.55
CA GLY A 71 9.17 18.65 -0.74
C GLY A 71 8.75 18.44 -2.20
N LYS A 72 9.69 18.09 -3.08
CA LYS A 72 9.48 17.95 -4.53
C LYS A 72 9.90 16.59 -5.07
N THR A 73 10.96 16.00 -4.53
CA THR A 73 11.47 14.72 -5.04
C THR A 73 10.86 13.58 -4.23
N VAL A 74 10.25 12.63 -4.93
CA VAL A 74 9.63 11.44 -4.35
C VAL A 74 10.05 10.22 -5.16
N GLU A 75 10.36 9.13 -4.47
CA GLU A 75 10.54 7.80 -5.05
C GLU A 75 9.51 6.86 -4.39
N ALA A 76 8.87 6.00 -5.17
CA ALA A 76 7.78 5.15 -4.72
C ALA A 76 8.02 3.73 -5.19
N GLU A 77 7.95 2.78 -4.26
CA GLU A 77 8.25 1.38 -4.48
C GLU A 77 7.28 0.48 -3.71
N ALA A 78 7.30 -0.81 -4.03
CA ALA A 78 6.66 -1.82 -3.20
C ALA A 78 7.57 -2.12 -2.01
N ALA A 79 7.01 -2.20 -0.79
CA ALA A 79 7.81 -2.51 0.40
C ALA A 79 8.38 -3.94 0.41
N HIS A 80 7.77 -4.86 -0.36
CA HIS A 80 8.23 -6.24 -0.44
C HIS A 80 9.38 -6.42 -1.44
N GLY A 81 10.20 -7.46 -1.23
CA GLY A 81 11.23 -7.86 -2.19
C GLY A 81 10.68 -8.54 -3.45
N THR A 82 11.56 -9.18 -4.23
CA THR A 82 11.26 -9.74 -5.57
C THR A 82 10.43 -11.03 -5.59
N VAL A 83 9.90 -11.46 -4.44
CA VAL A 83 9.03 -12.65 -4.29
C VAL A 83 9.64 -13.90 -4.95
N THR A 84 10.94 -14.14 -4.74
CA THR A 84 11.75 -15.18 -5.42
C THR A 84 11.10 -16.57 -5.41
N ARG A 85 10.41 -16.93 -4.32
CA ARG A 85 9.70 -18.22 -4.22
C ARG A 85 8.63 -18.38 -5.31
N HIS A 86 7.83 -17.34 -5.57
CA HIS A 86 6.81 -17.37 -6.62
C HIS A 86 7.47 -17.36 -8.00
N TYR A 87 8.54 -16.57 -8.17
CA TYR A 87 9.28 -16.54 -9.44
C TYR A 87 9.83 -17.91 -9.83
N ARG A 88 10.34 -18.71 -8.88
CA ARG A 88 10.80 -20.08 -9.14
C ARG A 88 9.69 -21.04 -9.55
N GLN A 89 8.44 -20.82 -9.10
CA GLN A 89 7.26 -21.57 -9.54
C GLN A 89 6.87 -21.18 -10.97
N HIS A 90 6.84 -19.86 -11.24
CA HIS A 90 6.59 -19.32 -12.57
C HIS A 90 7.60 -19.86 -13.61
N GLN A 91 8.89 -19.90 -13.29
CA GLN A 91 9.92 -20.48 -14.18
C GLN A 91 9.69 -21.96 -14.53
N LYS A 92 8.94 -22.69 -13.70
CA LYS A 92 8.57 -24.09 -13.93
C LYS A 92 7.22 -24.24 -14.65
N GLY A 93 6.59 -23.14 -15.08
CA GLY A 93 5.26 -23.13 -15.66
C GLY A 93 4.14 -23.44 -14.66
N GLN A 94 4.41 -23.31 -13.35
CA GLN A 94 3.41 -23.53 -12.30
C GLN A 94 2.56 -22.28 -12.10
N GLU A 95 1.30 -22.48 -11.72
CA GLU A 95 0.41 -21.39 -11.35
C GLU A 95 0.97 -20.60 -10.16
N THR A 96 0.87 -19.27 -10.21
CA THR A 96 1.25 -18.36 -9.13
C THR A 96 0.08 -17.45 -8.77
N SER A 97 0.05 -16.97 -7.52
CA SER A 97 -0.89 -15.95 -7.08
C SER A 97 -0.10 -14.92 -6.26
N THR A 98 0.56 -14.01 -6.96
CA THR A 98 1.36 -12.93 -6.39
C THR A 98 0.50 -11.67 -6.35
N ASN A 99 0.39 -11.05 -5.17
CA ASN A 99 -0.35 -9.81 -5.00
C ASN A 99 0.39 -8.63 -5.67
N PRO A 100 -0.21 -7.96 -6.68
CA PRO A 100 0.41 -6.85 -7.39
C PRO A 100 0.09 -5.48 -6.76
N ILE A 101 -0.74 -5.39 -5.72
CA ILE A 101 -1.30 -4.12 -5.22
C ILE A 101 -0.21 -3.15 -4.79
N ALA A 102 0.77 -3.58 -3.98
CA ALA A 102 1.90 -2.73 -3.59
C ALA A 102 2.67 -2.17 -4.80
N SER A 103 2.90 -2.99 -5.84
CA SER A 103 3.57 -2.55 -7.07
C SER A 103 2.70 -1.60 -7.91
N ILE A 104 1.38 -1.80 -7.93
CA ILE A 104 0.44 -0.87 -8.55
C ILE A 104 0.45 0.46 -7.80
N PHE A 105 0.47 0.44 -6.47
CA PHE A 105 0.47 1.64 -5.65
C PHE A 105 1.78 2.42 -5.78
N ALA A 106 2.91 1.76 -6.04
CA ALA A 106 4.15 2.45 -6.41
C ALA A 106 3.95 3.33 -7.66
N TRP A 107 3.29 2.80 -8.69
CA TRP A 107 2.92 3.58 -9.89
C TRP A 107 1.94 4.71 -9.56
N THR A 108 0.82 4.44 -8.87
CA THR A 108 -0.20 5.47 -8.61
C THR A 108 0.34 6.59 -7.74
N ARG A 109 1.16 6.30 -6.73
CA ARG A 109 1.82 7.32 -5.89
C ARG A 109 2.77 8.19 -6.72
N GLY A 110 3.58 7.60 -7.60
CA GLY A 110 4.43 8.33 -8.53
C GLY A 110 3.64 9.22 -9.50
N LEU A 111 2.57 8.69 -10.09
CA LEU A 111 1.70 9.43 -11.02
C LEU A 111 0.94 10.56 -10.33
N ALA A 112 0.39 10.32 -9.14
CA ALA A 112 -0.29 11.35 -8.35
C ALA A 112 0.66 12.49 -7.98
N HIS A 113 1.90 12.16 -7.59
CA HIS A 113 2.93 13.17 -7.30
C HIS A 113 3.34 13.95 -8.56
N ARG A 114 3.54 13.26 -9.69
CA ARG A 114 3.78 13.91 -11.00
C ARG A 114 2.64 14.85 -11.38
N GLY A 115 1.39 14.39 -11.20
CA GLY A 115 0.18 15.17 -11.44
C GLY A 115 0.13 16.43 -10.58
N LYS A 116 0.48 16.32 -9.28
CA LYS A 116 0.57 17.47 -8.38
C LYS A 116 1.62 18.49 -8.84
N LEU A 117 2.80 18.03 -9.26
CA LEU A 117 3.86 18.92 -9.76
C LEU A 117 3.47 19.65 -11.05
N ASP A 118 2.66 19.03 -11.91
CA ASP A 118 2.21 19.58 -13.19
C ASP A 118 0.85 20.30 -13.12
N ASN A 119 0.19 20.30 -11.96
CA ASN A 119 -1.23 20.68 -11.82
C ASN A 119 -2.16 19.91 -12.78
N ASN A 120 -1.87 18.63 -13.01
CA ASN A 120 -2.65 17.74 -13.87
C ASN A 120 -3.64 16.91 -13.04
N GLN A 121 -4.85 17.46 -12.86
CA GLN A 121 -5.91 16.80 -12.08
C GLN A 121 -6.35 15.47 -12.70
N GLN A 122 -6.40 15.35 -14.03
CA GLN A 122 -6.80 14.10 -14.69
C GLN A 122 -5.86 12.94 -14.37
N LEU A 123 -4.55 13.23 -14.23
CA LEU A 123 -3.57 12.22 -13.83
C LEU A 123 -3.71 11.82 -12.35
N ILE A 124 -4.03 12.78 -11.48
CA ILE A 124 -4.32 12.52 -10.07
C ILE A 124 -5.58 11.65 -9.94
N ASP A 125 -6.65 12.00 -10.66
CA ASP A 125 -7.91 11.25 -10.64
C ASP A 125 -7.73 9.83 -11.20
N PHE A 126 -6.90 9.67 -12.25
CA PHE A 126 -6.52 8.35 -12.76
C PHE A 126 -5.84 7.49 -11.69
N ALA A 127 -4.84 8.04 -11.00
CA ALA A 127 -4.11 7.34 -9.95
C ALA A 127 -5.05 6.94 -8.80
N ASN A 128 -5.91 7.85 -8.35
CA ASN A 128 -6.89 7.59 -7.29
C ASN A 128 -7.93 6.54 -7.69
N ASN A 129 -8.40 6.59 -8.94
CA ASN A 129 -9.34 5.60 -9.46
C ASN A 129 -8.72 4.20 -9.49
N LEU A 130 -7.44 4.08 -9.87
CA LEU A 130 -6.74 2.81 -9.88
C LEU A 130 -6.54 2.26 -8.45
N GLU A 131 -6.15 3.10 -7.48
CA GLU A 131 -6.07 2.69 -6.07
C GLU A 131 -7.43 2.19 -5.55
N ALA A 132 -8.50 2.94 -5.84
CA ALA A 132 -9.84 2.56 -5.42
C ALA A 132 -10.31 1.26 -6.08
N VAL A 133 -9.99 1.02 -7.37
CA VAL A 133 -10.32 -0.26 -8.05
C VAL A 133 -9.63 -1.44 -7.39
N CYS A 134 -8.36 -1.30 -6.97
CA CYS A 134 -7.67 -2.36 -6.25
C CYS A 134 -8.40 -2.75 -4.96
N ILE A 135 -8.81 -1.75 -4.17
CA ILE A 135 -9.53 -1.95 -2.91
C ILE A 135 -10.91 -2.57 -3.17
N GLU A 136 -11.72 -1.93 -4.02
CA GLU A 136 -13.09 -2.37 -4.34
C GLU A 136 -13.11 -3.80 -4.93
N THR A 137 -12.09 -4.18 -5.71
CA THR A 137 -11.98 -5.53 -6.28
C THR A 137 -11.76 -6.58 -5.18
N VAL A 138 -10.90 -6.29 -4.21
CA VAL A 138 -10.66 -7.17 -3.04
C VAL A 138 -11.89 -7.24 -2.15
N GLU A 139 -12.54 -6.10 -1.86
CA GLU A 139 -13.76 -6.04 -1.06
C GLU A 139 -14.93 -6.79 -1.72
N ALA A 140 -14.98 -6.84 -3.05
CA ALA A 140 -15.93 -7.65 -3.81
C ALA A 140 -15.62 -9.16 -3.80
N GLY A 141 -14.56 -9.59 -3.10
CA GLY A 141 -14.18 -11.00 -2.96
C GLY A 141 -13.21 -11.52 -4.01
N HIS A 142 -12.73 -10.67 -4.93
CA HIS A 142 -11.72 -11.05 -5.91
C HIS A 142 -10.34 -10.70 -5.39
N MET A 143 -9.54 -11.68 -5.01
CA MET A 143 -8.25 -11.44 -4.37
C MET A 143 -7.23 -12.52 -4.67
N THR A 144 -5.96 -12.24 -4.37
CA THR A 144 -4.87 -13.21 -4.45
C THR A 144 -4.79 -14.10 -3.22
N LYS A 145 -4.02 -15.18 -3.32
CA LYS A 145 -3.97 -16.27 -2.33
C LYS A 145 -3.53 -15.80 -0.94
N ASP A 146 -2.61 -14.83 -0.87
CA ASP A 146 -2.17 -14.23 0.39
C ASP A 146 -3.34 -13.61 1.16
N LEU A 147 -4.22 -12.87 0.49
CA LEU A 147 -5.39 -12.23 1.11
C LEU A 147 -6.46 -13.25 1.48
N ALA A 148 -6.68 -14.26 0.63
CA ALA A 148 -7.61 -15.35 0.95
C ALA A 148 -7.16 -16.10 2.22
N ILE A 149 -5.85 -16.27 2.43
CA ILE A 149 -5.28 -16.86 3.65
C ILE A 149 -5.57 -16.00 4.88
N CYS A 150 -5.53 -14.67 4.77
CA CYS A 150 -5.90 -13.78 5.87
C CYS A 150 -7.36 -13.96 6.30
N ILE A 151 -8.27 -14.24 5.36
CA ILE A 151 -9.71 -14.39 5.64
C ILE A 151 -10.04 -15.79 6.17
N LYS A 152 -9.57 -16.85 5.50
CA LYS A 152 -10.02 -18.23 5.75
C LYS A 152 -9.02 -19.08 6.53
N SER A 153 -7.80 -18.58 6.80
CA SER A 153 -6.61 -19.33 7.28
C SER A 153 -5.99 -20.27 6.25
N ALA A 154 -4.68 -20.54 6.41
CA ALA A 154 -3.91 -21.31 5.44
C ALA A 154 -4.39 -22.76 5.22
N SER A 155 -5.04 -23.37 6.22
CA SER A 155 -5.55 -24.75 6.15
C SER A 155 -6.90 -24.87 5.44
N SER A 156 -7.65 -23.77 5.29
CA SER A 156 -9.03 -23.79 4.76
C SER A 156 -9.17 -23.11 3.38
N VAL A 157 -8.10 -22.46 2.89
CA VAL A 157 -8.08 -21.87 1.54
C VAL A 157 -8.05 -22.95 0.47
N THR A 158 -8.99 -22.87 -0.45
CA THR A 158 -9.09 -23.71 -1.65
C THR A 158 -8.79 -22.89 -2.91
N ARG A 159 -8.58 -23.53 -4.06
CA ARG A 159 -8.30 -22.82 -5.32
C ARG A 159 -9.43 -21.86 -5.75
N ALA A 160 -10.68 -22.15 -5.37
CA ALA A 160 -11.83 -21.31 -5.69
C ALA A 160 -11.88 -19.98 -4.90
N ASP A 161 -11.10 -19.88 -3.82
CA ASP A 161 -11.13 -18.72 -2.92
C ASP A 161 -10.23 -17.55 -3.38
N TYR A 162 -9.43 -17.74 -4.43
CA TYR A 162 -8.50 -16.73 -4.91
C TYR A 162 -8.31 -16.81 -6.43
N LEU A 163 -7.77 -15.74 -6.99
CA LEU A 163 -7.35 -15.63 -8.38
C LEU A 163 -5.85 -15.86 -8.50
N ASN A 164 -5.41 -16.48 -9.60
CA ASN A 164 -3.99 -16.48 -9.94
C ASN A 164 -3.53 -15.07 -10.37
N THR A 165 -2.22 -14.87 -10.51
CA THR A 165 -1.63 -13.56 -10.78
C THR A 165 -2.23 -12.88 -12.03
N GLU A 166 -2.45 -13.64 -13.11
CA GLU A 166 -2.96 -13.11 -14.37
C GLU A 166 -4.46 -12.82 -14.29
N GLU A 167 -5.24 -13.73 -13.71
CA GLU A 167 -6.68 -13.55 -13.47
C GLU A 167 -6.95 -12.30 -12.63
N PHE A 168 -6.16 -12.07 -11.59
CA PHE A 168 -6.32 -10.88 -10.74
C PHE A 168 -5.97 -9.59 -11.51
N MET A 169 -4.87 -9.58 -12.26
CA MET A 169 -4.52 -8.43 -13.12
C MET A 169 -5.59 -8.13 -14.17
N ASN A 170 -6.15 -9.16 -14.81
CA ASN A 170 -7.24 -9.02 -15.77
C ASN A 170 -8.50 -8.47 -15.10
N LYS A 171 -8.81 -8.92 -13.87
CA LYS A 171 -9.97 -8.42 -13.12
C LYS A 171 -9.83 -6.94 -12.76
N LEU A 172 -8.64 -6.51 -12.35
CA LEU A 172 -8.33 -5.10 -12.10
C LEU A 172 -8.48 -4.26 -13.37
N ALA A 173 -7.97 -4.75 -14.52
CA ALA A 173 -8.10 -4.05 -15.80
C ALA A 173 -9.57 -3.90 -16.23
N GLU A 174 -10.38 -4.96 -16.09
CA GLU A 174 -11.83 -4.93 -16.35
C GLU A 174 -12.53 -3.86 -15.49
N ASN A 175 -12.25 -3.85 -14.19
CA ASN A 175 -12.89 -2.93 -13.25
C ASN A 175 -12.43 -1.47 -13.46
N LEU A 176 -11.15 -1.26 -13.81
CA LEU A 176 -10.64 0.06 -14.15
C LEU A 176 -11.32 0.63 -15.39
N ALA A 177 -11.45 -0.17 -16.46
CA ALA A 177 -12.13 0.27 -17.68
C ALA A 177 -13.56 0.74 -17.39
N LYS A 178 -14.32 -0.04 -16.60
CA LYS A 178 -15.67 0.33 -16.17
C LYS A 178 -15.70 1.64 -15.37
N LYS A 179 -14.79 1.80 -14.41
CA LYS A 179 -14.73 3.01 -13.57
C LYS A 179 -14.41 4.26 -14.38
N GLN A 180 -13.51 4.14 -15.35
CA GLN A 180 -13.16 5.24 -16.24
C GLN A 180 -14.27 5.61 -17.24
N GLU A 181 -15.11 4.65 -17.63
CA GLU A 181 -16.29 4.93 -18.46
C GLU A 181 -17.39 5.65 -17.68
N SER A 182 -17.65 5.25 -16.42
CA SER A 182 -18.66 5.92 -15.57
C SER A 182 -18.32 7.37 -15.21
N GLY A 183 -17.03 7.74 -15.19
CA GLY A 183 -16.60 9.11 -14.88
C GLY A 183 -16.66 10.10 -16.06
N LYS A 184 -17.13 9.66 -17.25
CA LYS A 184 -17.26 10.51 -18.45
C LYS A 184 -18.67 11.07 -18.66
N GLN A 185 -19.64 10.70 -17.82
CA GLN A 185 -21.01 11.25 -17.81
C GLN A 185 -21.10 12.42 -16.83
#